data_AF-A0A1Y3T938-F1
#
_entry.id   AF-A0A1Y3T938-F1
#
_cell.length_a   1.000
_cell.length_b   1.000
_cell.length_c   1.000
_cell.angle_alpha   90.00
_cell.angle_beta   90.00
_cell.angle_gamma   90.00
#
_symmetry.space_group_name_H-M   'P 1'
#
loop_
_entity.id
_entity.type
_entity.pdbx_description
1 polymer ?
#
loop_
_entity_poly.entity_id
_entity_poly.type
_entity_poly.pdbx_seq_one_letter_code
_entity_poly.pdbx_strand_id
1 'polypeptide(L)' 'MSKVYDDPKYNAAFDRCVDVMARLLQKYGPQLLRQMQETAKDSCTQSAVSGKQPVPVYQEFDKAA' A
#
# COMPACT_ATOMS: atom_id res chain seq x y z
N MET A 1 10.01 -15.99 15.61
CA MET A 1 9.26 -15.73 14.37
C MET A 1 8.28 -16.86 14.19
N SER A 2 6.97 -16.58 14.20
CA SER A 2 5.94 -17.58 13.89
C SER A 2 6.12 -18.03 12.45
N LYS A 3 6.06 -19.35 12.21
CA LYS A 3 6.10 -19.88 10.84
C LYS A 3 4.76 -19.57 10.17
N VAL A 4 4.82 -18.99 8.97
CA VAL A 4 3.62 -18.67 8.17
C VAL A 4 3.17 -19.90 7.39
N TYR A 5 4.12 -20.77 7.02
CA TYR A 5 3.87 -22.02 6.33
C TYR A 5 4.50 -23.21 7.06
N ASP A 6 3.97 -24.42 6.87
CA ASP A 6 4.58 -25.63 7.46
C ASP A 6 5.90 -26.00 6.77
N ASP A 7 5.98 -25.83 5.44
CA ASP A 7 7.20 -26.08 4.68
C ASP A 7 8.21 -24.94 4.85
N PRO A 8 9.43 -25.23 5.36
CA PRO A 8 10.50 -24.23 5.51
C PRO A 8 10.87 -23.50 4.21
N LYS A 9 10.74 -24.15 3.05
CA LYS A 9 11.07 -23.57 1.74
C LYS A 9 10.21 -22.33 1.44
N TYR A 10 8.92 -22.40 1.76
CA TYR A 10 8.00 -21.29 1.51
C TYR A 10 8.19 -20.14 2.50
N ASN A 11 8.55 -20.43 3.76
CA ASN A 11 8.91 -19.37 4.71
C ASN A 11 10.16 -18.61 4.24
N ALA A 12 11.20 -19.33 3.77
CA ALA A 12 12.39 -18.68 3.23
C ALA A 12 12.09 -17.83 1.97
N ALA A 13 11.15 -18.25 1.13
CA ALA A 13 10.70 -17.45 -0.01
C ALA A 13 9.88 -16.24 0.44
N PHE A 14 9.01 -16.41 1.42
CA PHE A 14 8.21 -15.35 2.02
C PHE A 14 9.09 -14.27 2.64
N ASP A 15 10.09 -14.64 3.45
CA ASP A 15 11.04 -13.70 4.04
C ASP A 15 11.74 -12.85 2.96
N ARG A 16 12.18 -13.48 1.86
CA ARG A 16 12.77 -12.77 0.72
C ARG A 16 11.79 -11.81 0.05
N CYS A 17 10.52 -12.19 -0.09
CA CYS A 17 9.50 -11.31 -0.67
C CYS A 17 9.21 -10.13 0.25
N VAL A 18 9.09 -10.35 1.56
CA VAL A 18 8.87 -9.30 2.55
C VAL A 18 10.04 -8.30 2.53
N ASP A 19 11.27 -8.79 2.44
CA ASP A 19 12.46 -7.92 2.31
C ASP A 19 12.40 -7.03 1.08
N VAL A 20 12.00 -7.58 -0.08
CA VAL A 20 11.83 -6.79 -1.31
C VAL A 20 10.72 -5.75 -1.15
N MET A 21 9.56 -6.15 -0.62
CA MET A 21 8.44 -5.24 -0.38
C MET A 21 8.82 -4.12 0.58
N ALA A 22 9.54 -4.42 1.67
CA ALA A 22 10.02 -3.43 2.62
C ALA A 22 10.95 -2.40 1.96
N ARG A 23 11.88 -2.85 1.10
CA ARG A 23 12.77 -1.93 0.36
C ARG A 23 12.01 -1.05 -0.62
N LEU A 24 11.01 -1.58 -1.31
CA LEU A 24 10.15 -0.80 -2.20
C LEU A 24 9.37 0.27 -1.41
N LEU A 25 8.77 -0.12 -0.28
CA LEU A 25 8.05 0.81 0.58
C LEU A 25 8.97 1.88 1.19
N GLN A 26 10.18 1.53 1.61
CA GLN A 26 11.13 2.51 2.12
C GLN A 26 11.59 3.50 1.03
N LYS A 27 11.85 3.00 -0.18
CA LYS A 27 12.34 3.82 -1.30
C LYS A 27 11.26 4.75 -1.87
N TYR A 28 10.05 4.22 -2.05
CA TYR A 28 8.97 4.92 -2.76
C TYR A 28 7.87 5.43 -1.83
N GLY A 29 7.76 4.91 -0.61
CA GLY A 29 6.70 5.26 0.35
C GLY A 29 6.62 6.75 0.64
N PRO A 30 7.71 7.45 0.99
CA PRO A 30 7.64 8.89 1.27
C PRO A 30 7.18 9.72 0.08
N GLN A 31 7.60 9.35 -1.14
CA GLN A 31 7.17 10.04 -2.37
C GLN A 31 5.70 9.78 -2.66
N LEU A 32 5.26 8.52 -2.53
CA LEU A 32 3.88 8.13 -2.75
C LEU A 32 2.95 8.83 -1.74
N LEU A 33 3.32 8.86 -0.46
CA LEU A 33 2.56 9.56 0.58
C LEU A 33 2.47 11.07 0.31
N ARG A 34 3.56 11.68 -0.17
CA ARG A 34 3.55 13.10 -0.55
C ARG A 34 2.61 13.35 -1.73
N GLN A 35 2.68 12.54 -2.78
CA GLN A 35 1.77 12.63 -3.92
C GLN A 35 0.30 12.46 -3.51
N MET A 36 0.01 11.54 -2.59
CA MET A 36 -1.33 11.36 -2.04
C MET A 36 -1.80 12.59 -1.25
N GLN A 37 -0.93 13.22 -0.45
CA GLN A 37 -1.28 14.46 0.26
C GLN A 37 -1.45 15.66 -0.67
N GLU A 38 -0.61 15.79 -1.70
CA GLU A 38 -0.70 16.86 -2.70
C GLU A 38 -1.99 16.71 -3.52
N THR A 39 -2.27 15.52 -4.04
CA THR A 39 -3.54 15.24 -4.75
C THR A 39 -4.78 15.45 -3.86
N ALA A 40 -4.70 15.15 -2.56
CA ALA A 40 -5.77 15.45 -1.61
C ALA A 40 -5.95 16.97 -1.40
N LYS A 41 -4.87 17.75 -1.37
CA LYS A 41 -4.93 19.22 -1.24
C LYS A 41 -5.43 19.88 -2.53
N ASP A 42 -5.00 19.40 -3.69
CA ASP A 42 -5.39 19.91 -5.00
C ASP A 42 -6.87 19.57 -5.33
N SER A 43 -7.41 18.50 -4.75
CA SER A 43 -8.83 18.14 -4.87
C SER A 43 -9.79 19.15 -4.22
N CYS A 44 -9.30 20.06 -3.38
CA CYS A 44 -10.09 21.18 -2.85
C CYS A 44 -10.30 22.30 -3.89
N THR A 45 -9.56 22.33 -5.01
CA THR A 45 -9.63 23.42 -5.99
C THR A 45 -9.97 22.98 -7.41
N GLN A 46 -9.93 21.69 -7.73
CA GLN A 46 -10.19 21.20 -9.10
C GLN A 46 -11.05 19.93 -9.10
N SER A 47 -12.29 20.04 -8.60
CA SER A 47 -13.34 19.07 -8.95
C SER A 47 -13.84 19.31 -10.38
N ALA A 48 -12.98 19.12 -11.39
CA ALA A 48 -13.35 18.95 -12.79
C ALA A 48 -12.10 18.68 -13.65
N VAL A 49 -11.63 17.43 -13.73
CA VAL A 49 -11.21 16.75 -14.97
C VAL A 49 -10.51 15.42 -14.66
N SER A 50 -11.20 14.36 -15.07
CA SER A 50 -10.69 13.15 -15.73
C SER A 50 -9.44 12.44 -15.18
N GLY A 51 -9.69 11.28 -14.57
CA GLY A 51 -8.99 10.05 -14.97
C GLY A 51 -7.98 9.46 -13.98
N LYS A 52 -8.46 8.49 -13.20
CA LYS A 52 -7.74 7.50 -12.36
C LYS A 52 -7.48 7.91 -10.91
N GLN A 53 -8.55 7.88 -10.13
CA GLN A 53 -8.51 7.67 -8.69
C GLN A 53 -7.73 6.37 -8.40
N PRO A 54 -6.66 6.38 -7.58
CA PRO A 54 -6.12 5.16 -6.99
C PRO A 54 -7.20 4.63 -6.04
N VAL A 55 -7.77 3.48 -6.36
CA VAL A 55 -8.75 2.81 -5.49
C VAL A 55 -8.07 2.54 -4.14
N PRO A 56 -8.63 2.99 -3.00
CA PRO A 56 -8.13 2.56 -1.71
C PRO A 56 -8.53 1.10 -1.52
N VAL A 57 -7.60 0.18 -1.76
CA VAL A 57 -7.79 -1.29 -1.66
C VAL A 57 -7.97 -1.77 -0.21
N TYR A 58 -8.13 -0.86 0.76
CA TYR A 58 -8.26 -1.17 2.19
C TYR A 58 -9.38 -0.39 2.87
N GLN A 59 -10.59 -0.41 2.31
CA GLN A 59 -11.80 -0.03 3.03
C GLN A 59 -12.82 -1.16 2.97
N GLU A 60 -12.56 -2.24 3.71
CA GLU A 60 -13.62 -3.21 4.00
C GLU A 60 -13.36 -3.89 5.34
N PHE A 61 -13.47 -3.18 6.47
CA PHE A 61 -13.68 -3.83 7.78
C PHE A 61 -14.44 -2.98 8.84
N ASP A 62 -15.14 -1.91 8.47
CA ASP A 62 -15.95 -1.13 9.44
C ASP A 62 -17.44 -1.02 9.04
N LYS A 63 -18.06 -2.14 8.68
CA LYS A 63 -19.53 -2.20 8.64
C LYS A 63 -20.08 -3.55 9.08
N ALA A 64 -19.83 -3.88 10.35
CA ALA A 64 -20.67 -4.81 11.11
C ALA A 64 -20.67 -4.42 12.59
N ALA A 65 -21.56 -3.51 12.95
CA ALA A 65 -22.14 -3.37 14.28
C ALA A 65 -23.62 -3.05 14.11
#